data_AF-A0A2N9N5P1-F1
#
_entry.id   AF-A0A2N9N5P1-F1
#
_cell.length_a   1.000
_cell.length_b   1.000
_cell.length_c   1.000
_cell.angle_alpha   90.00
_cell.angle_beta   90.00
_cell.angle_gamma   90.00
#
_symmetry.space_group_name_H-M   'P 1'
#
loop_
_entity.id
_entity.type
_entity.pdbx_description
1 polymer ?
#
loop_
_entity_poly.entity_id
_entity_poly.type
_entity_poly.pdbx_seq_one_letter_code
_entity_poly.pdbx_strand_id
1 'polypeptide(L)'
;MGEPLMEPLRKRITVPCPVEDVLDLWKTAGTIKNYESTVSRPGGVKLLPPHFSEGPSGVLRDLKDLGVLDYIWDGRIQMPGIYRIAFGLGRGGEPCSL
;
A
#
# COMPACT_ATOMS: atom_id res chain seq x y z
N MET A 1 7.70 4.51 -9.98
CA MET A 1 6.23 4.76 -10.00
C MET A 1 5.63 4.09 -8.78
N GLY A 2 5.00 4.81 -7.84
CA GLY A 2 4.29 4.23 -6.68
C GLY A 2 5.12 3.51 -5.60
N GLU A 3 6.43 3.36 -5.79
CA GLU A 3 7.35 2.61 -4.92
C GLU A 3 7.31 2.96 -3.42
N PRO A 4 7.33 4.24 -2.97
CA PRO A 4 7.46 4.55 -1.54
C PRO A 4 6.25 4.15 -0.69
N LEU A 5 5.05 4.01 -1.29
CA LEU A 5 3.85 3.57 -0.55
C LEU A 5 3.86 2.07 -0.24
N MET A 6 4.51 1.29 -1.11
CA MET A 6 4.46 -0.18 -1.09
C MET A 6 5.71 -0.81 -0.46
N GLU A 7 6.84 -0.10 -0.42
CA GLU A 7 8.06 -0.49 0.30
C GLU A 7 7.84 -0.98 1.74
N PRO A 8 7.08 -0.30 2.63
CA PRO A 8 6.89 -0.75 4.01
C PRO A 8 6.03 -2.02 4.12
N LEU A 9 5.20 -2.30 3.10
CA LEU A 9 4.33 -3.48 3.06
C LEU A 9 5.06 -4.69 2.48
N ARG A 10 6.08 -4.45 1.65
CA ARG A 10 6.90 -5.47 0.98
C ARG A 10 7.50 -6.43 2.00
N LYS A 11 7.25 -7.73 1.82
CA LYS A 11 7.66 -8.84 2.71
C LYS A 11 7.17 -8.80 4.17
N ARG A 12 6.43 -7.77 4.58
CA ARG A 12 5.87 -7.66 5.95
C ARG A 12 4.42 -8.09 6.05
N ILE A 13 3.66 -8.00 4.96
CA ILE A 13 2.26 -8.34 4.94
C ILE A 13 1.94 -9.42 3.91
N THR A 14 0.99 -10.29 4.27
CA THR A 14 0.58 -11.42 3.45
C THR A 14 -0.91 -11.28 3.16
N VAL A 15 -1.28 -11.02 1.90
CA VAL A 15 -2.70 -10.91 1.53
C VAL A 15 -3.35 -12.29 1.41
N PRO A 16 -4.59 -12.47 1.93
CA PRO A 16 -5.47 -11.44 2.49
C PRO A 16 -5.13 -11.03 3.94
N CYS A 17 -5.11 -9.73 4.21
CA CYS A 17 -4.70 -9.15 5.49
C CYS A 17 -5.68 -8.06 6.00
N PRO A 18 -5.75 -7.80 7.31
CA PRO A 18 -6.57 -6.71 7.84
C PRO A 18 -6.15 -5.35 7.28
N VAL A 19 -7.11 -4.43 7.19
CA VAL A 19 -6.85 -3.02 6.85
C VAL A 19 -5.95 -2.38 7.90
N GLU A 20 -6.17 -2.74 9.15
CA GLU A 20 -5.49 -2.18 10.32
C GLU A 20 -3.98 -2.41 10.26
N ASP A 21 -3.53 -3.61 9.86
CA ASP A 21 -2.10 -3.92 9.66
C ASP A 21 -1.45 -3.01 8.61
N VAL A 22 -2.15 -2.73 7.50
CA VAL A 22 -1.63 -1.83 6.45
C VAL A 22 -1.50 -0.41 7.00
N LEU A 23 -2.52 0.07 7.71
CA LEU A 23 -2.53 1.40 8.30
C LEU A 23 -1.43 1.56 9.36
N ASP A 24 -1.24 0.56 10.22
CA ASP A 24 -0.23 0.57 11.26
C ASP A 24 1.19 0.55 10.68
N LEU A 25 1.44 -0.29 9.66
CA LEU A 25 2.72 -0.33 8.95
C LEU A 25 3.04 1.02 8.29
N TRP A 26 2.07 1.64 7.62
CA TRP A 26 2.26 2.96 7.00
C TRP A 26 2.47 4.07 8.02
N LYS A 27 1.78 4.00 9.15
CA LYS A 27 1.94 4.95 10.26
C LYS A 27 3.34 4.82 10.88
N THR A 28 3.75 3.59 11.17
CA THR A 28 5.07 3.26 11.75
C THR A 28 6.22 3.62 10.81
N ALA A 29 6.05 3.39 9.51
CA ALA A 29 7.06 3.73 8.50
C ALA A 29 7.04 5.21 8.07
N GLY A 30 6.06 6.01 8.52
CA GLY A 30 5.92 7.41 8.13
C GLY A 30 5.68 7.61 6.63
N THR A 31 5.08 6.61 5.98
CA THR A 31 4.99 6.47 4.53
C THR A 31 4.29 7.64 3.84
N ILE A 32 3.18 8.10 4.44
CA ILE A 32 2.42 9.25 3.94
C ILE A 32 3.29 10.51 3.93
N LYS A 33 4.01 10.77 5.02
CA LYS A 33 4.90 11.93 5.14
C LYS A 33 6.08 11.85 4.16
N ASN A 34 6.63 10.66 3.95
CA ASN A 34 7.70 10.44 2.98
C ASN A 34 7.20 10.62 1.52
N TYR A 35 5.98 10.17 1.23
CA TYR A 35 5.32 10.36 -0.05
C TYR A 35 5.09 11.84 -0.37
N GLU A 36 4.58 12.62 0.59
CA GLU A 36 4.39 14.07 0.46
C GLU A 36 5.70 14.80 0.13
N SER A 37 6.78 14.45 0.86
CA SER A 37 8.11 15.02 0.64
C SER A 37 8.67 14.67 -0.74
N THR A 38 8.41 13.46 -1.23
CA THR A 38 8.86 12.98 -2.54
C THR A 38 8.10 13.65 -3.69
N VAL A 39 6.78 13.83 -3.56
CA VAL A 39 5.92 14.48 -4.57
C VAL A 39 6.12 15.99 -4.61
N SER A 40 6.52 16.62 -3.50
CA SER A 40 6.82 18.05 -3.44
C SER A 40 8.13 18.44 -4.15
N ARG A 41 8.90 17.47 -4.64
CA ARG A 41 10.18 17.73 -5.32
C ARG A 41 9.94 18.25 -6.76
N PRO A 42 10.60 19.33 -7.19
CA PRO A 42 10.44 19.88 -8.54
C PRO A 42 10.92 18.85 -9.57
N GLY A 43 9.99 18.29 -10.35
CA GLY A 43 10.24 17.23 -11.35
C GLY A 43 9.45 15.94 -11.12
N GLY A 44 8.77 15.77 -9.98
CA GLY A 44 7.84 14.65 -9.74
C GLY A 44 6.46 14.90 -10.35
N VAL A 45 5.84 13.88 -10.95
CA VAL A 45 4.47 13.94 -11.46
C VAL A 45 3.53 14.29 -10.31
N LYS A 46 3.05 15.54 -10.31
CA LYS A 46 2.33 16.20 -9.24
C LYS A 46 0.87 15.77 -9.21
N LEU A 47 0.60 14.55 -8.76
CA LEU A 47 -0.75 14.13 -8.40
C LEU A 47 -0.69 13.37 -7.07
N LEU A 48 -0.89 14.12 -5.99
CA LEU A 48 -1.31 13.51 -4.74
C LEU A 48 -2.68 12.84 -5.00
N PRO A 49 -2.92 11.65 -4.44
CA PRO A 49 -4.23 11.03 -4.49
C PRO A 49 -5.31 11.99 -3.97
N PRO A 50 -6.52 11.99 -4.55
CA PRO A 50 -7.55 12.96 -4.19
C PRO A 50 -7.94 12.91 -2.71
N HIS A 51 -7.80 11.75 -2.05
CA HIS A 51 -8.08 11.58 -0.62
C HIS A 51 -6.81 11.61 0.25
N PHE A 52 -5.68 12.11 -0.26
CA PHE A 52 -4.43 12.17 0.50
C PHE A 52 -4.55 12.97 1.81
N SER A 53 -5.39 14.01 1.84
CA SER A 53 -5.64 14.82 3.04
C SER A 53 -6.36 14.07 4.16
N GLU A 54 -7.01 12.94 3.88
CA GLU A 54 -7.62 12.06 4.89
C GLU A 54 -6.58 11.12 5.53
N GLY A 55 -5.32 11.23 5.11
CA GLY A 55 -4.22 10.42 5.62
C GLY A 55 -4.21 9.00 5.03
N PRO A 56 -3.69 8.01 5.77
CA PRO A 56 -3.46 6.67 5.22
C PRO A 56 -4.75 5.95 4.79
N SER A 57 -5.88 6.21 5.45
CA SER A 57 -7.19 5.67 5.05
C SER A 57 -7.67 6.20 3.70
N GLY A 58 -7.44 7.48 3.41
CA GLY A 58 -7.78 8.07 2.12
C GLY A 58 -6.92 7.52 0.99
N VAL A 59 -5.61 7.41 1.21
CA VAL A 59 -4.70 6.76 0.25
C VAL A 59 -5.12 5.32 -0.03
N LEU A 60 -5.56 4.58 0.98
CA LEU A 60 -6.05 3.22 0.82
C LEU A 60 -7.32 3.14 -0.04
N ARG A 61 -8.23 4.12 0.12
CA ARG A 61 -9.41 4.27 -0.74
C ARG A 61 -9.02 4.56 -2.18
N ASP A 62 -8.05 5.45 -2.40
CA ASP A 62 -7.56 5.76 -3.74
C ASP A 62 -6.90 4.53 -4.40
N LEU A 63 -6.11 3.75 -3.65
CA LEU A 63 -5.54 2.50 -4.15
C LEU A 63 -6.62 1.47 -4.51
N LYS A 64 -7.73 1.44 -3.77
CA LYS A 64 -8.87 0.61 -4.12
C LYS A 64 -9.51 1.07 -5.43
N ASP A 65 -9.75 2.37 -5.57
CA ASP A 65 -10.35 2.97 -6.77
C ASP A 65 -9.48 2.73 -8.02
N LEU A 66 -8.16 2.78 -7.85
CA LEU A 66 -7.16 2.43 -8.87
C LEU A 66 -7.09 0.92 -9.18
N GLY A 67 -7.81 0.08 -8.45
CA GLY A 67 -7.78 -1.38 -8.62
C GLY A 67 -6.48 -2.03 -8.16
N VAL A 68 -5.70 -1.35 -7.32
CA VAL A 68 -4.44 -1.86 -6.75
C VAL A 68 -4.71 -2.84 -5.61
N LEU A 69 -5.82 -2.64 -4.90
CA LEU A 69 -6.30 -3.52 -3.83
C LEU A 69 -7.83 -3.61 -3.86
N ASP A 70 -8.36 -4.63 -3.21
CA ASP A 70 -9.80 -4.88 -3.10
C ASP A 70 -10.18 -5.34 -1.69
N TYR A 71 -11.44 -5.22 -1.31
CA TYR A 71 -11.96 -5.69 -0.04
C TYR A 71 -12.65 -7.04 -0.23
N ILE A 72 -12.22 -8.04 0.54
CA ILE A 72 -12.93 -9.32 0.59
C ILE A 72 -14.09 -9.24 1.59
N TRP A 73 -15.02 -10.20 1.47
CA TRP A 73 -16.24 -10.30 2.27
C TRP A 73 -16.02 -10.27 3.80
N ASP A 74 -14.83 -10.66 4.27
CA ASP A 74 -14.42 -10.62 5.69
C ASP A 74 -13.91 -9.23 6.14
N GLY A 75 -13.98 -8.20 5.30
CA GLY A 75 -13.45 -6.86 5.58
C GLY A 75 -11.92 -6.75 5.46
N ARG A 76 -11.24 -7.81 5.03
CA ARG A 76 -9.80 -7.82 4.76
C ARG A 76 -9.47 -7.25 3.39
N ILE A 77 -8.24 -6.84 3.22
CA ILE A 77 -7.68 -6.37 1.94
C ILE A 77 -7.07 -7.56 1.20
N GLN A 78 -7.40 -7.67 -0.08
CA GLN A 78 -6.72 -8.51 -1.05
C GLN A 78 -6.03 -7.64 -2.10
N MET A 79 -4.91 -8.11 -2.63
CA MET A 79 -4.25 -7.44 -3.77
C MET A 79 -4.21 -8.37 -4.99
N PRO A 80 -4.46 -7.84 -6.20
CA PRO A 80 -4.32 -8.59 -7.44
C PRO A 80 -2.90 -9.11 -7.64
N GLY A 81 -2.77 -10.26 -8.31
CA GLY A 81 -1.49 -10.93 -8.52
C GLY A 81 -0.40 -10.06 -9.15
N ILE A 82 -0.77 -9.18 -10.09
CA ILE A 82 0.18 -8.28 -10.77
C ILE A 82 0.89 -7.35 -9.78
N TYR A 83 0.16 -6.81 -8.80
CA TYR A 83 0.70 -5.94 -7.78
C TYR A 83 1.46 -6.73 -6.71
N ARG A 84 1.03 -7.96 -6.40
CA ARG A 84 1.82 -8.84 -5.52
C ARG A 84 3.20 -9.15 -6.10
N ILE A 85 3.29 -9.34 -7.42
CA ILE A 85 4.56 -9.58 -8.11
C ILE A 85 5.37 -8.28 -8.18
N ALA A 86 4.76 -7.17 -8.60
CA ALA A 86 5.41 -5.88 -8.72
C ALA A 86 5.99 -5.38 -7.37
N PHE A 87 5.27 -5.63 -6.27
CA PHE A 87 5.68 -5.21 -4.93
C PHE A 87 6.35 -6.32 -4.11
N GLY A 88 6.49 -7.53 -4.64
CA GLY A 88 7.09 -8.66 -3.92
C GLY A 88 6.36 -9.03 -2.62
N LEU A 89 5.03 -9.01 -2.63
CA LEU A 89 4.19 -9.44 -1.51
C LEU A 89 4.10 -10.97 -1.48
N GLY A 90 4.37 -11.57 -0.32
CA GLY A 90 4.37 -13.03 -0.15
C GLY A 90 3.02 -13.66 -0.45
N ARG A 91 3.03 -14.89 -0.98
CA ARG A 91 1.83 -15.71 -1.11
C ARG A 91 1.55 -16.37 0.24
N GLY A 92 0.45 -16.00 0.90
CA GLY A 92 -0.02 -16.68 2.10
C GLY A 92 -0.36 -18.12 1.74
N GLY A 93 0.59 -19.01 1.98
CA GLY A 93 0.55 -20.40 1.59
C GLY A 93 1.83 -21.11 2.02
N GLU A 94 3.00 -20.52 1.77
CA GLU A 94 4.26 -21.24 1.98
C GLU A 94 5.20 -20.41 2.87
N PRO A 95 5.75 -20.97 3.97
CA PRO A 95 6.80 -20.30 4.72
C PRO A 95 8.02 -20.13 3.83
N CYS A 96 8.54 -18.90 3.69
CA CYS A 96 9.87 -18.69 3.13
C CYS A 96 10.91 -19.33 4.07
N SER A 97 11.28 -20.58 3.78
CA SER A 97 12.59 -21.10 4.17
C SER A 97 13.64 -20.34 3.37
N LEU A 98 14.56 -19.69 4.08
CA LEU A 98 15.78 -19.11 3.57
C LEU A 98 16.95 -19.86 4.21
#